data_AF-A0A9D1C0A4-F1
#
_entry.id   AF-A0A9D1C0A4-F1
#
_cell.length_a   1.000
_cell.length_b   1.000
_cell.length_c   1.000
_cell.angle_alpha   90.00
_cell.angle_beta   90.00
_cell.angle_gamma   90.00
#
_symmetry.space_group_name_H-M   'P 1'
#
loop_
_entity.id
_entity.type
_entity.pdbx_description
1 polymer ?
#
loop_
_entity_poly.entity_id
_entity_poly.type
_entity_poly.pdbx_seq_one_letter_code
_entity_poly.pdbx_strand_id
1 'polypeptide(L)'
;MSYSTTKATRPGLTAGGFFITGTDTDVGKTYVAGCIAHTLIQAGYKIIPRKPIASGCIKQADNSLLSEDAEFLQQACQSAESLETICPYQFEPAVSPQTAIEQAGLEITIEDLISAIKLPKTVNEKQLYLVEGAGGFYSPICSNGLNKDLAQAVGLPVILVVKNQLGCINSTLLSLDAIEQAGLQTHAIIINF
;
A
#
# COMPACT_ATOMS: atom_id res chain seq x y z
N MET A 1 -3.05 -16.89 34.49
CA MET A 1 -2.70 -15.92 33.44
C MET A 1 -4.00 -15.42 32.83
N SER A 2 -4.44 -14.23 33.25
CA SER A 2 -5.68 -13.63 32.79
C SER A 2 -5.46 -12.98 31.43
N TYR A 3 -6.05 -13.54 30.38
CA TYR A 3 -6.20 -12.84 29.11
C TYR A 3 -7.16 -11.67 29.34
N SER A 4 -6.62 -10.46 29.29
CA SER A 4 -7.43 -9.24 29.28
C SER A 4 -8.19 -9.21 27.97
N THR A 5 -9.50 -9.41 28.04
CA THR A 5 -10.43 -9.17 26.94
C THR A 5 -10.63 -7.67 26.81
N THR A 6 -9.66 -6.99 26.19
CA THR A 6 -9.93 -5.68 25.60
C THR A 6 -11.03 -5.88 24.56
N LYS A 7 -12.25 -5.42 24.89
CA LYS A 7 -13.34 -5.26 23.94
C LYS A 7 -12.78 -4.52 22.72
N ALA A 8 -12.65 -5.23 21.61
CA ALA A 8 -12.33 -4.62 20.32
C ALA A 8 -13.49 -3.67 19.95
N THR A 9 -13.40 -2.42 20.39
CA THR A 9 -14.16 -1.33 19.81
C THR A 9 -13.76 -1.29 18.34
N ARG A 10 -14.70 -1.57 17.43
CA ARG A 10 -14.48 -1.38 15.99
C ARG A 10 -13.87 0.02 15.81
N PRO A 11 -12.60 0.15 15.39
CA PRO A 11 -12.05 1.46 15.12
C PRO A 11 -12.93 2.07 14.05
N GLY A 12 -13.57 3.20 14.35
CA GLY A 12 -14.23 4.00 13.31
C GLY A 12 -13.20 4.29 12.20
N LEU A 13 -13.70 4.58 10.99
CA LEU A 13 -12.81 4.98 9.90
C LEU A 13 -11.87 6.08 10.39
N THR A 14 -10.58 5.78 10.34
CA THR A 14 -9.55 6.73 10.72
C THR A 14 -9.53 7.85 9.71
N ALA A 15 -9.66 9.06 10.22
CA ALA A 15 -9.60 10.31 9.51
C ALA A 15 -8.34 10.34 8.61
N GLY A 16 -8.47 10.01 7.33
CA GLY A 16 -7.36 10.03 6.35
C GLY A 16 -7.25 8.85 5.39
N GLY A 17 -7.68 7.63 5.76
CA GLY A 17 -7.58 6.44 4.91
C GLY A 17 -6.77 5.28 5.51
N PHE A 18 -6.15 4.46 4.65
CA PHE A 18 -5.43 3.23 5.02
C PHE A 18 -4.12 3.06 4.23
N PHE A 19 -3.11 2.49 4.88
CA PHE A 19 -1.92 1.96 4.23
C PHE A 19 -2.08 0.45 4.00
N ILE A 20 -1.95 0.00 2.77
CA ILE A 20 -2.13 -1.40 2.38
C ILE A 20 -0.75 -2.00 2.15
N THR A 21 -0.43 -3.02 2.94
CA THR A 21 0.82 -3.77 2.83
C THR A 21 0.54 -5.27 2.77
N GLY A 22 1.58 -6.05 2.55
CA GLY A 22 1.50 -7.49 2.42
C GLY A 22 2.52 -8.21 3.26
N THR A 23 2.31 -9.51 3.46
CA THR A 23 3.39 -10.39 3.95
C THR A 23 4.46 -10.62 2.89
N ASP A 24 4.13 -10.42 1.61
CA ASP A 24 5.02 -10.65 0.46
C ASP A 24 4.52 -9.91 -0.80
N THR A 25 5.22 -10.07 -1.91
CA THR A 25 4.75 -9.79 -3.28
C THR A 25 3.64 -10.80 -3.67
N ASP A 26 2.75 -10.40 -4.59
CA ASP A 26 1.66 -11.25 -5.13
C ASP A 26 0.70 -11.89 -4.10
N VAL A 27 0.60 -11.29 -2.92
CA VAL A 27 -0.40 -11.69 -1.90
C VAL A 27 -1.81 -11.16 -2.21
N GLY A 28 -1.95 -10.32 -3.24
CA GLY A 28 -3.23 -9.74 -3.66
C GLY A 28 -3.56 -8.37 -3.07
N LYS A 29 -2.54 -7.57 -2.70
CA LYS A 29 -2.71 -6.20 -2.17
C LYS A 29 -3.65 -5.36 -3.05
N THR A 30 -3.34 -5.28 -4.34
CA THR A 30 -4.08 -4.48 -5.33
C THR A 30 -5.54 -4.90 -5.44
N TYR A 31 -5.79 -6.21 -5.53
CA TYR A 31 -7.15 -6.75 -5.60
C TYR A 31 -7.96 -6.40 -4.35
N VAL A 32 -7.38 -6.63 -3.17
CA VAL A 32 -8.00 -6.32 -1.89
C VAL A 32 -8.26 -4.82 -1.75
N ALA A 33 -7.32 -3.96 -2.18
CA ALA A 33 -7.50 -2.51 -2.23
C ALA A 33 -8.70 -2.12 -3.09
N GLY A 34 -8.88 -2.74 -4.26
CA GLY A 34 -10.03 -2.52 -5.13
C GLY A 34 -11.35 -2.96 -4.49
N CYS A 35 -11.38 -4.10 -3.79
CA CYS A 35 -12.57 -4.54 -3.05
C CYS A 35 -12.96 -3.53 -1.96
N ILE A 36 -11.98 -3.06 -1.19
CA ILE A 36 -12.18 -2.02 -0.17
C ILE A 36 -12.71 -0.74 -0.81
N ALA A 37 -12.08 -0.29 -1.89
CA ALA A 37 -12.50 0.91 -2.62
C ALA A 37 -13.95 0.79 -3.09
N HIS A 38 -14.31 -0.34 -3.72
CA HIS A 38 -15.68 -0.59 -4.18
C HIS A 38 -16.70 -0.47 -3.04
N THR A 39 -16.46 -1.14 -1.90
CA THR A 39 -17.37 -1.08 -0.75
C THR A 39 -17.51 0.34 -0.18
N LEU A 40 -16.40 1.08 -0.06
CA LEU A 40 -16.43 2.44 0.49
C LEU A 40 -17.10 3.43 -0.46
N ILE A 41 -16.93 3.27 -1.78
CA ILE A 41 -17.64 4.07 -2.79
C ILE A 41 -19.15 3.85 -2.68
N GLN A 42 -19.61 2.60 -2.54
CA GLN A 42 -21.03 2.30 -2.32
C GLN A 42 -21.56 2.92 -1.01
N ALA A 43 -20.69 3.11 -0.01
CA ALA A 43 -21.01 3.82 1.23
C ALA A 43 -20.92 5.37 1.11
N GLY A 44 -20.63 5.91 -0.07
CA GLY A 44 -20.61 7.35 -0.34
C GLY A 44 -19.28 8.05 -0.05
N TYR A 45 -18.17 7.31 0.10
CA TYR A 45 -16.84 7.87 0.22
C TYR A 45 -16.18 8.07 -1.14
N LYS A 46 -15.42 9.14 -1.28
CA LYS A 46 -14.47 9.34 -2.38
C LYS A 46 -13.14 8.67 -2.01
N ILE A 47 -12.63 7.80 -2.87
CA ILE A 47 -11.39 7.06 -2.65
C ILE A 47 -10.28 7.62 -3.53
N ILE A 48 -9.12 7.86 -2.91
CA ILE A 48 -7.94 8.43 -3.54
C ILE A 48 -6.83 7.36 -3.55
N PRO A 49 -6.60 6.65 -4.66
CA PRO A 49 -5.56 5.62 -4.73
C PRO A 49 -4.17 6.25 -4.85
N ARG A 50 -3.20 5.69 -4.15
CA ARG A 50 -1.78 6.01 -4.28
C ARG A 50 -0.97 4.73 -4.26
N LYS A 51 -0.11 4.55 -5.26
CA LYS A 51 0.88 3.48 -5.33
C LYS A 51 2.18 4.14 -5.77
N PRO A 52 2.94 4.77 -4.87
CA PRO A 52 3.97 5.74 -5.25
C PRO A 52 5.06 5.14 -6.14
N ILE A 53 5.27 3.82 -6.09
CA ILE A 53 6.22 3.12 -6.92
C ILE A 53 5.73 1.72 -7.33
N ALA A 54 6.08 1.29 -8.54
CA ALA A 54 5.87 -0.05 -9.04
C ALA A 54 7.06 -0.53 -9.87
N SER A 55 7.30 -1.84 -9.82
CA SER A 55 8.26 -2.57 -10.66
C SER A 55 7.55 -3.70 -11.41
N GLY A 56 8.17 -4.23 -12.46
CA GLY A 56 7.51 -5.18 -13.36
C GLY A 56 6.50 -4.53 -14.31
N CYS A 57 6.61 -3.22 -14.55
CA CYS A 57 5.72 -2.49 -15.44
C CYS A 57 5.87 -2.93 -16.91
N ILE A 58 4.76 -2.95 -17.64
CA ILE A 58 4.72 -3.36 -19.04
C ILE A 58 5.11 -2.18 -19.92
N LYS A 59 6.12 -2.37 -20.76
CA LYS A 59 6.51 -1.40 -21.77
C LYS A 59 5.51 -1.36 -22.92
N GLN A 60 4.93 -0.18 -23.14
CA GLN A 60 3.96 0.09 -24.18
C GLN A 60 4.63 0.43 -25.52
N ALA A 61 3.84 0.48 -26.60
CA ALA A 61 4.32 0.77 -27.96
C ALA A 61 4.95 2.17 -28.11
N ASP A 62 4.54 3.13 -27.28
CA ASP A 62 5.09 4.50 -27.24
C ASP A 62 6.30 4.65 -26.30
N ASN A 63 6.83 3.53 -25.79
CA ASN A 63 7.88 3.44 -24.76
C ASN A 63 7.48 3.93 -23.36
N SER A 64 6.22 4.26 -23.11
CA SER A 64 5.75 4.46 -21.74
C SER A 64 5.73 3.13 -20.96
N LEU A 65 5.74 3.22 -19.64
CA LEU A 65 5.57 2.08 -18.75
C LEU A 65 4.17 2.11 -18.16
N LEU A 66 3.55 0.93 -18.07
CA LEU A 66 2.25 0.73 -17.45
C LEU A 66 2.36 -0.22 -16.27
N SER A 67 2.03 0.29 -15.09
CA SER A 67 1.76 -0.51 -13.90
C SER A 67 0.33 -1.02 -13.94
N GLU A 68 0.17 -2.33 -14.12
CA GLU A 68 -1.15 -2.99 -14.07
C GLU A 68 -1.84 -2.76 -12.71
N ASP A 69 -1.06 -2.70 -11.63
CA ASP A 69 -1.57 -2.38 -10.31
C ASP A 69 -2.15 -0.96 -10.26
N ALA A 70 -1.46 0.03 -10.83
CA ALA A 70 -1.93 1.41 -10.84
C ALA A 70 -3.19 1.57 -11.71
N GLU A 71 -3.24 0.89 -12.86
CA GLU A 71 -4.41 0.86 -13.74
C GLU A 71 -5.61 0.25 -13.01
N PHE A 72 -5.42 -0.90 -12.37
CA PHE A 72 -6.47 -1.54 -11.59
C PHE A 72 -6.97 -0.64 -10.46
N LEU A 73 -6.07 -0.03 -9.68
CA LEU A 73 -6.44 0.89 -8.60
C LEU A 73 -7.20 2.12 -9.12
N GLN A 74 -6.77 2.70 -10.24
CA GLN A 74 -7.45 3.83 -10.88
C GLN A 74 -8.90 3.48 -11.21
N GLN A 75 -9.12 2.34 -11.88
CA GLN A 75 -10.45 1.87 -12.27
C GLN A 75 -11.31 1.52 -11.05
N ALA A 76 -10.77 0.72 -10.12
CA ALA A 76 -11.50 0.25 -8.94
C ALA A 76 -11.91 1.40 -8.01
N CYS A 77 -11.07 2.44 -7.89
CA CYS A 77 -11.38 3.63 -7.10
C CYS A 77 -12.21 4.68 -7.86
N GLN A 78 -12.55 4.44 -9.13
CA GLN A 78 -13.23 5.41 -10.01
C GLN A 78 -12.50 6.76 -10.02
N SER A 79 -11.16 6.72 -10.02
CA SER A 79 -10.34 7.92 -9.93
C SER A 79 -10.29 8.67 -11.26
N ALA A 80 -10.39 9.99 -11.19
CA ALA A 80 -10.16 10.88 -12.33
C ALA A 80 -8.69 11.35 -12.43
N GLU A 81 -7.83 10.94 -11.49
CA GLU A 81 -6.40 11.27 -11.53
C GLU A 81 -5.67 10.39 -12.53
N SER A 82 -4.63 10.94 -13.16
CA SER A 82 -3.81 10.22 -14.12
C SER A 82 -2.96 9.13 -13.47
N LEU A 83 -2.49 8.15 -14.25
CA LEU A 83 -1.64 7.08 -13.74
C LEU A 83 -0.30 7.61 -13.22
N GLU A 84 0.23 8.69 -13.79
CA GLU A 84 1.45 9.35 -13.32
C GLU A 84 1.24 10.01 -11.94
N THR A 85 0.00 10.36 -11.59
CA THR A 85 -0.33 10.85 -10.25
C THR A 85 -0.47 9.71 -9.25
N ILE A 86 -1.05 8.59 -9.68
CA ILE A 86 -1.28 7.42 -8.82
C ILE A 86 0.03 6.67 -8.58
N CYS A 87 0.84 6.49 -9.62
CA CYS A 87 2.09 5.73 -9.65
C CYS A 87 3.16 6.46 -10.49
N PRO A 88 3.82 7.49 -9.92
CA PRO A 88 4.80 8.30 -10.64
C PRO A 88 6.10 7.55 -10.94
N TYR A 89 6.52 6.62 -10.08
CA TYR A 89 7.76 5.89 -10.26
C TYR A 89 7.46 4.47 -10.77
N GLN A 90 7.82 4.21 -12.02
CA GLN A 90 7.52 2.95 -12.71
C GLN A 90 8.80 2.38 -13.30
N PHE A 91 8.98 1.07 -13.12
CA PHE A 91 10.17 0.35 -13.57
C PHE A 91 9.80 -0.93 -14.30
N GLU A 92 10.43 -1.19 -15.44
CA GLU A 92 10.21 -2.39 -16.25
C GLU A 92 10.67 -3.69 -15.57
N PRO A 93 11.85 -3.77 -14.92
CA PRO A 93 12.31 -5.03 -14.35
C PRO A 93 11.41 -5.53 -13.21
N ALA A 94 11.01 -6.81 -13.27
CA ALA A 94 10.23 -7.48 -12.22
C ALA A 94 11.11 -7.91 -11.04
N VAL A 95 11.68 -6.91 -10.35
CA VAL A 95 12.53 -7.05 -9.15
C VAL A 95 12.01 -6.12 -8.05
N SER A 96 12.58 -6.13 -6.85
CA SER A 96 12.20 -5.15 -5.82
C SER A 96 12.42 -3.72 -6.32
N PRO A 97 11.55 -2.74 -5.95
CA PRO A 97 11.70 -1.35 -6.36
C PRO A 97 13.10 -0.76 -6.15
N GLN A 98 13.74 -1.02 -5.00
CA GLN A 98 15.11 -0.57 -4.74
C GLN A 98 16.09 -1.06 -5.82
N THR A 99 16.05 -2.36 -6.15
CA THR A 99 16.91 -2.94 -7.18
C THR A 99 16.62 -2.35 -8.56
N ALA A 100 15.36 -2.09 -8.88
CA ALA A 100 14.99 -1.47 -10.14
C ALA A 100 15.50 -0.03 -10.25
N ILE A 101 15.45 0.73 -9.16
CA ILE A 101 16.04 2.08 -9.03
C ILE A 101 17.55 2.02 -9.27
N GLU A 102 18.25 1.10 -8.60
CA GLU A 102 19.70 0.92 -8.74
C GLU A 102 20.11 0.54 -10.17
N GLN A 103 19.37 -0.37 -10.81
CA GLN A 103 19.62 -0.79 -12.19
C GLN A 103 19.39 0.35 -13.20
N ALA A 104 18.47 1.26 -12.90
CA ALA A 104 18.23 2.46 -13.69
C ALA A 104 19.29 3.56 -13.45
N GLY A 105 20.21 3.38 -12.50
CA GLY A 105 21.18 4.39 -12.11
C GLY A 105 20.53 5.63 -11.49
N LEU A 106 19.36 5.47 -10.88
CA LEU A 106 18.61 6.53 -10.24
C LEU A 106 18.80 6.50 -8.72
N GLU A 107 18.47 7.61 -8.08
CA GLU A 107 18.37 7.71 -6.62
C GLU A 107 16.96 8.24 -6.32
N ILE A 108 16.12 7.37 -5.74
CA ILE A 108 14.78 7.72 -5.29
C ILE A 108 14.72 7.41 -3.81
N THR A 109 14.40 8.42 -3.02
CA THR A 109 14.42 8.37 -1.56
C THR A 109 13.03 8.14 -0.98
N ILE A 110 12.97 7.85 0.31
CA ILE A 110 11.71 7.75 1.04
C ILE A 110 10.96 9.08 1.01
N GLU A 111 11.67 10.21 1.07
CA GLU A 111 11.13 11.56 0.96
C GLU A 111 10.45 11.83 -0.38
N ASP A 112 11.01 11.29 -1.48
CA ASP A 112 10.41 11.38 -2.81
C ASP A 112 9.08 10.61 -2.86
N LEU A 113 9.05 9.39 -2.30
CA LEU A 113 7.83 8.59 -2.23
C LEU A 113 6.76 9.26 -1.37
N ILE A 114 7.13 9.84 -0.22
CA ILE A 114 6.20 10.58 0.65
C ILE A 114 5.61 11.78 -0.10
N SER A 115 6.47 12.52 -0.81
CA SER A 115 6.08 13.69 -1.61
C SER A 115 5.15 13.31 -2.76
N ALA A 116 5.35 12.13 -3.37
CA ALA A 116 4.50 11.59 -4.42
C ALA A 116 3.06 11.25 -3.94
N ILE A 117 2.89 10.77 -2.71
CA ILE A 117 1.57 10.42 -2.17
C ILE A 117 0.69 11.67 -2.01
N LYS A 118 1.28 12.83 -1.65
CA LYS A 118 0.59 14.13 -1.49
C LYS A 118 -0.58 14.06 -0.49
N LEU A 119 -0.38 13.45 0.67
CA LEU A 119 -1.43 13.43 1.71
C LEU A 119 -1.76 14.86 2.18
N PRO A 120 -3.05 15.21 2.28
CA PRO A 120 -3.46 16.52 2.73
C PRO A 120 -3.22 16.66 4.23
N LYS A 121 -2.82 17.86 4.66
CA LYS A 121 -2.65 18.19 6.09
C LYS A 121 -3.97 18.25 6.87
N THR A 122 -5.09 18.36 6.15
CA THR A 122 -6.44 18.46 6.70
C THR A 122 -7.28 17.31 6.20
N VAL A 123 -8.01 16.66 7.10
CA VAL A 123 -8.89 15.56 6.74
C VAL A 123 -10.20 16.08 6.17
N ASN A 124 -10.62 15.51 5.05
CA ASN A 124 -11.99 15.61 4.56
C ASN A 124 -12.70 14.31 4.91
N GLU A 125 -13.77 14.37 5.71
CA GLU A 125 -14.46 13.20 6.26
C GLU A 125 -15.04 12.25 5.20
N LYS A 126 -15.25 12.73 3.97
CA LYS A 126 -15.73 11.92 2.85
C LYS A 126 -14.64 11.52 1.86
N GLN A 127 -13.37 11.80 2.15
CA GLN A 127 -12.23 11.43 1.31
C GLN A 127 -11.26 10.54 2.05
N LEU A 128 -10.96 9.39 1.48
CA LEU A 128 -10.04 8.41 2.07
C LEU A 128 -8.95 8.07 1.08
N TYR A 129 -7.71 8.03 1.56
CA TYR A 129 -6.57 7.61 0.78
C TYR A 129 -6.35 6.10 0.94
N LEU A 130 -6.18 5.39 -0.16
CA LEU A 130 -5.68 4.02 -0.15
C LEU A 130 -4.26 4.05 -0.68
N VAL A 131 -3.30 3.99 0.24
CA VAL A 131 -1.87 4.00 -0.09
C VAL A 131 -1.36 2.57 -0.13
N GLU A 132 -1.01 2.06 -1.29
CA GLU A 132 -0.48 0.71 -1.46
C GLU A 132 1.06 0.73 -1.52
N GLY A 133 1.68 -0.08 -0.66
CA GLY A 133 3.12 -0.37 -0.71
C GLY A 133 3.48 -1.39 -1.82
N ALA A 134 4.78 -1.65 -1.99
CA ALA A 134 5.30 -2.56 -3.00
C ALA A 134 6.11 -3.70 -2.35
N GLY A 135 5.70 -4.95 -2.56
CA GLY A 135 6.25 -6.11 -1.84
C GLY A 135 5.65 -6.29 -0.44
N GLY A 136 6.45 -6.79 0.49
CA GLY A 136 6.09 -7.00 1.90
C GLY A 136 6.48 -5.84 2.81
N PHE A 137 6.08 -5.90 4.09
CA PHE A 137 6.26 -4.79 5.04
C PHE A 137 7.73 -4.36 5.27
N TYR A 138 8.68 -5.30 5.23
CA TYR A 138 10.12 -5.02 5.28
C TYR A 138 10.82 -5.04 3.92
N SER A 139 10.07 -5.13 2.82
CA SER A 139 10.68 -5.06 1.50
C SER A 139 11.30 -3.68 1.25
N PRO A 140 12.53 -3.61 0.73
CA PRO A 140 13.13 -2.35 0.28
C PRO A 140 12.30 -1.72 -0.83
N ILE A 141 11.88 -0.47 -0.61
CA ILE A 141 10.98 0.25 -1.52
C ILE A 141 11.69 1.36 -2.29
N CYS A 142 12.81 1.86 -1.76
CA CYS A 142 13.57 2.97 -2.31
C CYS A 142 15.04 2.88 -1.88
N SER A 143 15.88 3.81 -2.32
CA SER A 143 17.33 3.78 -2.10
C SER A 143 17.73 3.84 -0.62
N ASN A 144 16.92 4.47 0.24
CA ASN A 144 17.24 4.70 1.65
C ASN A 144 16.15 4.22 2.62
N GLY A 145 15.22 3.36 2.19
CA GLY A 145 14.08 3.00 3.02
C GLY A 145 13.28 1.77 2.60
N LEU A 146 12.54 1.21 3.55
CA LEU A 146 11.65 0.07 3.43
C LEU A 146 10.18 0.52 3.35
N ASN A 147 9.28 -0.41 3.02
CA ASN A 147 7.84 -0.18 3.11
C ASN A 147 7.40 0.27 4.50
N LYS A 148 8.03 -0.27 5.56
CA LYS A 148 7.81 0.18 6.94
C LYS A 148 8.01 1.69 7.09
N ASP A 149 9.12 2.22 6.57
CA ASP A 149 9.46 3.65 6.75
C ASP A 149 8.45 4.54 6.02
N LEU A 150 7.97 4.09 4.84
CA LEU A 150 6.90 4.76 4.12
C LEU A 150 5.60 4.75 4.94
N ALA A 151 5.23 3.58 5.50
CA ALA A 151 4.04 3.43 6.32
C ALA A 151 4.08 4.32 7.57
N GLN A 152 5.25 4.42 8.23
CA GLN A 152 5.47 5.29 9.39
C GLN A 152 5.34 6.76 9.02
N ALA A 153 5.94 7.20 7.92
CA ALA A 153 5.85 8.58 7.47
C ALA A 153 4.43 8.98 7.04
N VAL A 154 3.69 8.03 6.45
CA VAL A 154 2.29 8.19 6.05
C VAL A 154 1.35 8.23 7.27
N GLY A 155 1.64 7.44 8.30
CA GLY A 155 0.90 7.45 9.57
C GLY A 155 -0.56 6.96 9.48
N LEU A 156 -0.96 6.33 8.38
CA LEU A 156 -2.28 5.73 8.22
C LEU A 156 -2.33 4.35 8.88
N PRO A 157 -3.49 3.90 9.41
CA PRO A 157 -3.61 2.53 9.89
C PRO A 157 -3.38 1.51 8.79
N VAL A 158 -2.80 0.39 9.17
CA VAL A 158 -2.33 -0.64 8.26
C VAL A 158 -3.40 -1.70 8.04
N ILE A 159 -3.66 -2.01 6.77
CA ILE A 159 -4.34 -3.23 6.35
C ILE A 159 -3.26 -4.20 5.87
N LEU A 160 -3.12 -5.33 6.56
CA LEU A 160 -2.17 -6.38 6.22
C LEU A 160 -2.86 -7.43 5.35
N VAL A 161 -2.40 -7.57 4.11
CA VAL A 161 -2.87 -8.60 3.18
C VAL A 161 -1.97 -9.83 3.25
N VAL A 162 -2.57 -10.99 3.42
CA VAL A 162 -1.87 -12.26 3.63
C VAL A 162 -2.40 -13.28 2.64
N LYS A 163 -1.51 -13.94 1.89
CA LYS A 163 -1.90 -15.04 1.02
C LYS A 163 -2.24 -16.29 1.85
N ASN A 164 -3.35 -16.94 1.52
CA ASN A 164 -3.77 -18.18 2.17
C ASN A 164 -2.94 -19.37 1.68
N GLN A 165 -1.80 -19.58 2.30
CA GLN A 165 -0.89 -20.67 1.99
C GLN A 165 -0.27 -21.25 3.26
N LEU A 166 0.35 -22.43 3.16
CA LEU A 166 1.09 -23.00 4.27
C LEU A 166 2.15 -22.01 4.76
N GLY A 167 2.18 -21.78 6.09
CA GLY A 167 3.06 -20.79 6.72
C GLY A 167 2.45 -19.40 6.90
N CYS A 168 1.24 -19.13 6.38
CA CYS A 168 0.61 -17.80 6.48
C CYS A 168 0.39 -17.32 7.93
N ILE A 169 0.16 -18.23 8.88
CA ILE A 169 0.02 -17.89 10.30
C ILE A 169 1.33 -17.28 10.83
N ASN A 170 2.46 -17.90 10.52
CA ASN A 170 3.77 -17.42 10.95
C ASN A 170 4.08 -16.04 10.35
N SER A 171 3.94 -15.88 9.03
CA SER A 171 4.20 -14.60 8.37
C SER A 171 3.23 -13.51 8.81
N THR A 172 1.98 -13.85 9.13
CA THR A 172 1.02 -12.92 9.73
C THR A 172 1.52 -12.42 11.08
N LEU A 173 1.84 -13.31 12.03
CA LEU A 173 2.28 -12.93 13.36
C LEU A 173 3.57 -12.11 13.33
N LEU A 174 4.56 -12.52 12.54
CA LEU A 174 5.81 -11.77 12.35
C LEU A 174 5.55 -10.36 11.79
N SER A 175 4.60 -10.23 10.86
CA SER A 175 4.25 -8.93 10.27
C SER A 175 3.49 -8.04 11.26
N LEU A 176 2.62 -8.62 12.10
CA LEU A 176 1.93 -7.87 13.16
C LEU A 176 2.91 -7.31 14.19
N ASP A 177 3.86 -8.14 14.66
CA ASP A 177 4.91 -7.70 15.59
C ASP A 177 5.74 -6.57 14.97
N ALA A 178 6.09 -6.69 13.68
CA ALA A 178 6.82 -5.66 12.96
C ALA A 178 6.05 -4.32 12.82
N ILE A 179 4.74 -4.39 12.55
CA ILE A 179 3.86 -3.22 12.46
C ILE A 179 3.74 -2.55 13.84
N GLU A 180 3.54 -3.33 14.90
CA GLU A 180 3.45 -2.82 16.27
C GLU A 180 4.77 -2.16 16.71
N GLN A 181 5.91 -2.79 16.43
CA GLN A 181 7.24 -2.22 16.70
C GLN A 181 7.53 -0.94 15.90
N ALA A 182 6.87 -0.76 14.76
CA ALA A 182 6.91 0.49 14.00
C ALA A 182 6.03 1.59 14.60
N GLY A 183 5.32 1.32 15.70
CA GLY A 183 4.37 2.26 16.32
C GLY A 183 3.10 2.47 15.48
N LEU A 184 2.81 1.57 14.54
CA LEU A 184 1.66 1.65 13.65
C LEU A 184 0.51 0.79 14.17
N GLN A 185 -0.72 1.22 13.89
CA GLN A 185 -1.92 0.46 14.23
C GLN A 185 -2.31 -0.46 13.07
N THR A 186 -2.40 -1.76 13.31
CA THR A 186 -3.10 -2.67 12.40
C THR A 186 -4.61 -2.48 12.52
N HIS A 187 -5.26 -2.09 11.43
CA HIS A 187 -6.72 -1.96 11.36
C HIS A 187 -7.39 -3.29 11.04
N ALA A 188 -6.83 -4.03 10.08
CA ALA A 188 -7.38 -5.30 9.62
C ALA A 188 -6.29 -6.23 9.07
N ILE A 189 -6.57 -7.53 9.13
CA ILE A 189 -5.82 -8.58 8.45
C ILE A 189 -6.78 -9.20 7.44
N ILE A 190 -6.36 -9.30 6.18
CA ILE A 190 -7.16 -9.89 5.11
C ILE A 190 -6.43 -11.12 4.58
N ILE A 191 -7.04 -12.28 4.79
CA ILE A 191 -6.57 -13.55 4.24
C ILE A 191 -7.14 -13.70 2.82
N ASN A 192 -6.27 -13.63 1.81
CA ASN A 192 -6.62 -13.67 0.40
C ASN A 192 -6.37 -15.07 -0.20
N PHE A 193 -7.33 -15.60 -0.96
CA PHE A 193 -7.35 -16.98 -1.47
C PHE A 193 -6.85 -17.07 -2.92
#